data_AF-A0A178KKR8-F1
#
_entry.id   AF-A0A178KKR8-F1
#
_cell.length_a   1.000
_cell.length_b   1.000
_cell.length_c   1.000
_cell.angle_alpha   90.00
_cell.angle_beta   90.00
_cell.angle_gamma   90.00
#
_symmetry.space_group_name_H-M   'P 1'
#
loop_
_entity.id
_entity.type
_entity.pdbx_description
1 polymer ?
#
loop_
_entity_poly.entity_id
_entity_poly.type
_entity_poly.pdbx_seq_one_letter_code
_entity_poly.pdbx_strand_id
1 'polypeptide(L)' 'MKLNMVILLFTLLPMTTIAKSVDGYINDFQYLSCYGIKNKQSDLKKKYVMASKNGKKRINKQLKALKKLKKANRC' A
#
# COMPACT_ATOMS: atom_id res chain seq x y z
N MET A 1 -3.58 -40.50 29.66
CA MET A 1 -4.27 -39.83 28.53
C MET A 1 -3.35 -38.74 28.01
N LYS A 2 -2.84 -38.89 26.79
CA LYS A 2 -1.92 -37.94 26.13
C LYS A 2 -2.75 -36.75 25.65
N LEU A 3 -2.79 -35.68 26.44
CA LEU A 3 -3.51 -34.46 26.08
C LEU A 3 -2.65 -33.65 25.09
N ASN A 4 -2.75 -34.06 23.83
CA ASN A 4 -2.67 -33.25 22.62
C ASN A 4 -1.88 -31.95 22.71
N MET A 5 -0.58 -32.10 22.46
CA MET A 5 0.37 -31.12 21.97
C MET A 5 -0.06 -30.57 20.58
N VAL A 6 -1.21 -29.88 20.48
CA VAL A 6 -1.77 -29.40 19.19
C VAL A 6 -1.96 -27.87 19.15
N ILE A 7 -1.74 -27.15 20.25
CA ILE A 7 -2.01 -25.69 20.32
C ILE A 7 -0.83 -24.84 19.77
N LEU A 8 0.31 -25.46 19.42
CA LEU A 8 1.52 -24.72 19.03
C LEU A 8 1.71 -24.49 17.52
N LEU A 9 0.78 -24.93 16.65
CA LEU A 9 0.97 -24.84 15.19
C LEU A 9 0.32 -23.62 14.51
N PHE A 10 -0.44 -22.78 15.22
CA PHE A 10 -1.15 -21.64 14.61
C PHE A 10 -0.35 -20.33 14.57
N THR A 11 0.82 -20.24 15.21
CA THR A 11 1.61 -18.99 15.30
C THR A 11 2.59 -18.77 14.14
N LEU A 12 2.64 -19.68 13.16
CA LEU A 12 3.58 -19.64 12.04
C LEU A 12 2.93 -19.30 10.69
N LEU A 13 1.69 -18.79 10.67
CA LEU A 13 1.14 -18.23 9.43
C LEU A 13 1.98 -17.00 9.05
N PRO A 14 2.78 -17.05 7.97
CA PRO A 14 3.45 -15.86 7.49
C PRO A 14 2.33 -14.88 7.14
N MET A 15 2.31 -13.72 7.81
CA MET A 15 1.51 -12.57 7.44
C MET A 15 1.77 -12.32 5.95
N THR A 16 0.92 -12.87 5.09
CA THR A 16 1.01 -12.66 3.66
C THR A 16 0.71 -11.18 3.49
N THR A 17 1.75 -10.42 3.20
CA THR A 17 1.59 -8.99 2.90
C THR A 17 0.83 -8.89 1.59
N ILE A 18 -0.51 -8.88 1.68
CA ILE A 18 -1.40 -8.71 0.54
C ILE A 18 -0.99 -7.39 -0.11
N ALA A 19 -0.35 -7.49 -1.27
CA ALA A 19 0.10 -6.33 -2.02
C ALA A 19 -1.15 -5.57 -2.48
N LYS A 20 -1.43 -4.44 -1.83
CA LYS A 20 -2.62 -3.63 -2.14
C LYS A 20 -2.63 -3.25 -3.62
N SER A 21 -3.75 -3.51 -4.29
CA SER A 21 -3.94 -3.20 -5.71
C SER A 21 -3.99 -1.68 -5.93
N VAL A 22 -3.86 -1.26 -7.20
CA VAL A 22 -3.97 0.17 -7.57
C VAL A 22 -5.36 0.69 -7.21
N ASP A 23 -6.41 -0.06 -7.48
CA ASP A 23 -7.79 0.36 -7.20
C ASP A 23 -8.10 0.39 -5.70
N GLY A 24 -7.56 -0.57 -4.93
CA GLY A 24 -7.63 -0.54 -3.46
C GLY A 24 -6.94 0.70 -2.89
N TYR A 25 -5.84 1.14 -3.50
CA TYR A 25 -5.19 2.40 -3.12
C TYR A 25 -6.01 3.64 -3.51
N ILE A 26 -6.71 3.63 -4.65
CA ILE A 26 -7.59 4.74 -5.04
C ILE A 26 -8.73 4.89 -4.01
N ASN A 27 -9.40 3.78 -3.65
CA ASN A 27 -10.49 3.78 -2.68
C ASN A 27 -10.06 4.31 -1.31
N ASP A 28 -8.85 3.96 -0.85
CA ASP A 28 -8.31 4.45 0.42
C ASP A 28 -8.09 5.97 0.46
N PHE A 29 -7.92 6.62 -0.68
CA PHE A 29 -7.53 8.04 -0.73
C PHE A 29 -8.52 8.91 -1.49
N GLN A 30 -9.67 8.37 -1.91
CA GLN A 30 -10.65 9.09 -2.72
C GLN A 30 -11.17 10.38 -2.06
N TYR A 31 -11.18 10.41 -0.72
CA TYR A 31 -11.61 11.56 0.08
C TYR A 31 -10.57 12.69 0.18
N LEU A 32 -9.34 12.48 -0.31
CA LEU A 32 -8.29 13.50 -0.23
C LEU A 32 -8.60 14.67 -1.17
N SER A 33 -8.43 15.88 -0.63
CA SER A 33 -8.42 17.11 -1.43
C SER A 33 -7.24 17.12 -2.43
N CYS A 34 -7.29 17.97 -3.44
CA CYS A 34 -6.18 18.14 -4.40
C CYS A 34 -4.84 18.40 -3.71
N TYR A 35 -4.84 19.17 -2.62
CA TYR A 35 -3.66 19.41 -1.80
C TYR A 35 -3.19 18.13 -1.10
N GLY A 36 -4.11 17.38 -0.49
CA GLY A 36 -3.82 16.09 0.15
C GLY A 36 -3.21 15.08 -0.84
N ILE A 37 -3.74 15.01 -2.06
CA ILE A 37 -3.21 14.14 -3.13
C ILE A 37 -1.78 14.55 -3.51
N LYS A 38 -1.52 15.86 -3.70
CA LYS A 38 -0.17 16.38 -3.98
C LYS A 38 0.81 16.08 -2.85
N ASN A 39 0.40 16.28 -1.60
CA ASN A 39 1.24 16.02 -0.45
C ASN A 39 1.61 14.52 -0.35
N LYS A 40 0.63 13.64 -0.58
CA LYS A 40 0.87 12.18 -0.61
C LYS A 40 1.82 11.78 -1.75
N GLN A 41 1.69 12.39 -2.92
CA GLN A 41 2.63 12.17 -4.03
C GLN A 41 4.06 12.60 -3.65
N SER A 42 4.22 13.72 -2.94
CA SER A 42 5.53 14.19 -2.47
C SER A 42 6.17 13.22 -1.48
N ASP A 43 5.40 12.74 -0.49
CA ASP A 43 5.85 11.75 0.48
C ASP A 43 6.29 10.43 -0.18
N LEU A 44 5.51 9.95 -1.15
CA LEU A 44 5.87 8.75 -1.93
C LEU A 44 7.13 8.95 -2.77
N LYS A 45 7.35 10.15 -3.35
CA LYS A 45 8.58 10.45 -4.09
C LYS A 45 9.81 10.41 -3.17
N LYS A 46 9.71 10.96 -1.96
CA LYS A 46 10.80 10.86 -0.97
C LYS A 46 11.12 9.40 -0.63
N LYS A 47 10.07 8.61 -0.34
CA LYS A 47 10.20 7.17 -0.10
C LYS A 47 10.76 6.41 -1.29
N TYR A 48 10.45 6.82 -2.52
CA TYR A 48 10.96 6.19 -3.73
C TYR A 48 12.49 6.27 -3.83
N VAL A 49 13.07 7.43 -3.47
CA VAL A 49 14.53 7.63 -3.51
C VAL A 49 15.24 6.66 -2.57
N MET A 50 14.67 6.44 -1.37
CA MET A 50 15.25 5.58 -0.33
C MET A 50 14.90 4.08 -0.50
N ALA A 51 14.01 3.73 -1.43
CA ALA A 51 13.49 2.37 -1.53
C ALA A 51 14.40 1.42 -2.33
N SER A 52 14.39 0.14 -1.94
CA SER A 52 14.96 -0.95 -2.73
C SER A 52 14.25 -1.12 -4.08
N LYS A 53 14.83 -1.89 -5.01
CA LYS A 53 14.25 -2.15 -6.35
C LYS A 53 12.78 -2.62 -6.28
N ASN A 54 12.47 -3.51 -5.35
CA ASN A 54 11.10 -4.01 -5.14
C ASN A 54 10.19 -2.95 -4.48
N GLY A 55 10.72 -2.15 -3.55
CA GLY A 55 10.01 -1.02 -2.97
C GLY A 55 9.66 0.05 -4.01
N LYS A 56 10.59 0.38 -4.91
CA LYS A 56 10.37 1.30 -6.05
C LYS A 56 9.23 0.83 -6.96
N LYS A 57 9.17 -0.47 -7.29
CA LYS A 57 8.04 -1.06 -8.04
C LYS A 57 6.70 -0.86 -7.34
N ARG A 58 6.63 -1.08 -6.02
CA ARG A 58 5.41 -0.89 -5.22
C ARG A 58 5.00 0.60 -5.18
N ILE A 59 5.95 1.49 -4.89
CA ILE A 59 5.69 2.94 -4.84
C ILE A 59 5.24 3.47 -6.21
N ASN A 60 5.79 2.97 -7.32
CA ASN A 60 5.33 3.35 -8.66
C ASN A 60 3.86 2.98 -8.90
N LYS A 61 3.37 1.84 -8.38
CA LYS A 61 1.95 1.49 -8.45
C LYS A 61 1.09 2.48 -7.66
N GLN A 62 1.54 2.90 -6.48
CA GLN A 62 0.85 3.89 -5.64
C GLN A 62 0.85 5.29 -6.28
N LEU A 63 1.96 5.70 -6.90
CA LEU A 63 2.02 6.96 -7.66
C LEU A 63 1.07 6.96 -8.86
N LYS A 64 0.94 5.83 -9.57
CA LYS A 64 -0.06 5.65 -10.64
C LYS A 64 -1.49 5.78 -10.10
N ALA A 65 -1.78 5.18 -8.95
CA ALA A 65 -3.08 5.32 -8.27
C ALA A 65 -3.40 6.79 -7.96
N LEU A 66 -2.47 7.51 -7.33
CA LEU A 66 -2.65 8.93 -7.02
C LEU A 66 -2.80 9.79 -8.29
N LYS A 67 -2.12 9.47 -9.39
CA LYS A 67 -2.27 10.19 -10.66
C LYS A 67 -3.66 9.99 -11.26
N LYS A 68 -4.20 8.75 -11.20
CA LYS A 68 -5.59 8.48 -11.62
C LYS A 68 -6.58 9.24 -10.75
N LEU A 69 -6.41 9.19 -9.43
CA LEU A 69 -7.28 9.88 -8.48
C LEU A 69 -7.26 11.40 -8.69
N LYS A 70 -6.07 11.97 -8.88
CA LYS A 70 -5.88 13.39 -9.21
C LYS A 70 -6.73 13.80 -10.42
N LYS A 71 -6.64 13.03 -11.51
CA LYS A 71 -7.42 13.24 -12.74
C LYS A 71 -8.93 13.12 -12.49
N ALA A 72 -9.36 12.14 -11.70
CA ALA A 72 -10.78 11.95 -11.35
C ALA A 72 -11.35 13.15 -10.58
N ASN A 73 -10.56 13.71 -9.66
CA ASN A 73 -10.94 14.88 -8.85
C ASN A 73 -10.75 16.23 -9.56
N ARG A 74 -10.43 16.22 -10.86
CA ARG A 74 -10.15 17.43 -11.68
C ARG A 74 -9.08 18.34 -11.08
N CYS A 75 -8.06 17.72 -10.50
CA CYS A 75 -6.78 18.36 -10.23
C CYS A 75 -5.71 17.82 -11.19
#